data_AF-A0A849Z795-F1
#
_entry.id   AF-A0A849Z795-F1
#
_cell.length_a   1.000
_cell.length_b   1.000
_cell.length_c   1.000
_cell.angle_alpha   90.00
_cell.angle_beta   90.00
_cell.angle_gamma   90.00
#
_symmetry.space_group_name_H-M   'P 1'
#
loop_
_entity.id
_entity.type
_entity.pdbx_description
1 polymer ?
#
loop_
_entity_poly.entity_id
_entity_poly.type
_entity_poly.pdbx_seq_one_letter_code
_entity_poly.pdbx_strand_id
1 'polypeptide(L)'
;RKLARCHAKTPQALSFLESVAGDFEIGVALDKRMMQALAPTGIAPERVVAIQPNYDLASTAKERDIEGVRAALRALPTGLTTENIPKCLAGERARPTSRTADAAVLGPDGRVVMAAFTQRFIEDGFYSKPVRCAGCTENESCAGVHVNWVRAHGFEELEPIRGPG
;
A
#
# COMPACT_ATOMS: atom_id res chain seq x y z
N ARG A 1 -17.19 -13.98 14.60
CA ARG A 1 -16.46 -12.81 14.05
C ARG A 1 -16.78 -12.72 12.56
N LYS A 2 -17.13 -11.54 12.04
CA LYS A 2 -17.32 -11.32 10.60
C LYS A 2 -15.95 -11.10 9.94
N LEU A 3 -15.72 -11.74 8.79
CA LEU A 3 -14.53 -11.50 7.98
C LEU A 3 -14.62 -10.09 7.41
N ALA A 4 -13.63 -9.24 7.70
CA ALA A 4 -13.63 -7.84 7.27
C ALA A 4 -12.82 -7.61 5.98
N ARG A 5 -11.67 -8.29 5.84
CA ARG A 5 -10.76 -8.10 4.72
C ARG A 5 -9.99 -9.38 4.40
N CYS A 6 -9.73 -9.61 3.11
CA CYS A 6 -8.80 -10.59 2.58
C CYS A 6 -7.71 -9.89 1.78
N HIS A 7 -6.53 -10.51 1.66
CA HIS A 7 -5.42 -9.98 0.88
C HIS A 7 -5.09 -10.90 -0.30
N ALA A 8 -5.00 -10.32 -1.49
CA ALA A 8 -4.54 -10.99 -2.70
C ALA A 8 -3.14 -10.49 -3.08
N LYS A 9 -2.15 -11.39 -3.02
CA LYS A 9 -0.77 -11.12 -3.44
C LYS A 9 -0.53 -11.44 -4.91
N THR A 10 -1.50 -12.02 -5.61
CA THR A 10 -1.40 -12.41 -7.03
C THR A 10 -2.72 -12.13 -7.76
N PRO A 11 -2.68 -11.92 -9.08
CA PRO A 11 -3.90 -11.77 -9.88
C PRO A 11 -4.83 -12.99 -9.77
N GLN A 12 -4.27 -14.20 -9.68
CA GLN A 12 -5.05 -15.43 -9.51
C GLN A 12 -5.82 -15.43 -8.18
N ALA A 13 -5.17 -15.00 -7.09
CA ALA A 13 -5.83 -14.88 -5.79
C ALA A 13 -6.90 -13.78 -5.80
N LEU A 14 -6.68 -12.68 -6.52
CA LEU A 14 -7.68 -11.63 -6.72
C LEU A 14 -8.91 -12.20 -7.41
N SER A 15 -8.75 -12.83 -8.58
CA SER A 15 -9.88 -13.42 -9.32
C SER A 15 -10.63 -14.48 -8.49
N PHE A 16 -9.90 -15.27 -7.70
CA PHE A 16 -10.52 -16.21 -6.76
C PHE A 16 -11.39 -15.48 -5.73
N LEU A 17 -10.85 -14.48 -5.02
CA LEU A 17 -11.59 -13.73 -4.01
C LEU A 17 -12.77 -12.94 -4.60
N GLU A 18 -12.63 -12.44 -5.82
CA GLU A 18 -13.71 -11.81 -6.58
C GLU A 18 -14.86 -12.79 -6.90
N SER A 19 -14.57 -14.09 -7.05
CA SER A 19 -15.60 -15.12 -7.22
C SER A 19 -16.32 -15.50 -5.92
N VAL A 20 -15.71 -15.20 -4.77
CA VAL A 20 -16.29 -15.54 -3.46
C VAL A 20 -17.34 -14.50 -3.08
N ALA A 21 -18.59 -14.95 -2.92
CA ALA A 21 -19.66 -14.12 -2.39
C ALA A 21 -19.39 -13.78 -0.92
N GLY A 22 -19.45 -12.50 -0.57
CA GLY A 22 -19.25 -12.06 0.79
C GLY A 22 -19.06 -10.56 0.91
N ASP A 23 -19.40 -10.04 2.08
CA ASP A 23 -19.26 -8.63 2.45
C ASP A 23 -17.95 -8.43 3.22
N PHE A 24 -16.85 -8.47 2.46
CA PHE A 24 -15.48 -8.22 2.91
C PHE A 24 -14.71 -7.50 1.82
N GLU A 25 -13.70 -6.73 2.22
CA GLU A 25 -12.84 -6.00 1.30
C GLU A 25 -11.65 -6.86 0.82
N ILE A 26 -11.15 -6.60 -0.38
CA ILE A 26 -10.03 -7.29 -1.00
C ILE A 26 -8.87 -6.30 -1.16
N GLY A 27 -7.85 -6.44 -0.30
CA GLY A 27 -6.60 -5.69 -0.41
C GLY A 27 -5.64 -6.35 -1.40
N VAL A 28 -5.28 -5.66 -2.47
CA VAL A 28 -4.36 -6.17 -3.50
C VAL A 28 -2.99 -5.51 -3.39
N ALA A 29 -1.92 -6.29 -3.38
CA ALA A 29 -0.56 -5.75 -3.40
C ALA A 29 -0.28 -5.08 -4.75
N LEU A 30 -0.10 -3.77 -4.77
CA LEU A 30 0.08 -2.96 -5.97
C LEU A 30 1.55 -3.00 -6.43
N ASP A 31 1.98 -4.16 -6.93
CA ASP A 31 3.28 -4.35 -7.59
C ASP A 31 3.13 -4.30 -9.13
N LYS A 32 4.25 -4.40 -9.87
CA LYS A 32 4.26 -4.43 -11.35
C LYS A 32 3.29 -5.47 -11.94
N ARG A 33 3.22 -6.66 -11.32
CA ARG A 33 2.38 -7.77 -11.79
C ARG A 33 0.90 -7.48 -11.57
N MET A 34 0.54 -6.96 -10.40
CA MET A 34 -0.84 -6.59 -10.10
C MET A 34 -1.30 -5.40 -10.93
N MET A 35 -0.41 -4.43 -11.17
CA MET A 35 -0.71 -3.28 -12.04
C MET A 35 -1.13 -3.72 -13.45
N GLN A 36 -0.43 -4.70 -14.04
CA GLN A 36 -0.77 -5.26 -15.34
C GLN A 36 -2.15 -5.92 -15.36
N ALA A 37 -2.58 -6.52 -14.24
CA ALA A 37 -3.89 -7.13 -14.12
C ALA A 37 -5.01 -6.11 -13.89
N LEU A 38 -4.74 -5.03 -13.14
CA LEU A 38 -5.74 -4.03 -12.77
C LEU A 38 -5.96 -2.97 -13.86
N ALA A 39 -4.91 -2.47 -14.51
CA ALA A 39 -5.03 -1.35 -15.45
C ALA A 39 -6.08 -1.54 -16.57
N PRO A 40 -6.28 -2.75 -17.15
CA PRO A 40 -7.23 -2.94 -18.24
C PRO A 40 -8.72 -2.95 -17.84
N THR A 41 -9.06 -3.05 -16.55
CA THR A 41 -10.46 -3.33 -16.14
C THR A 41 -11.39 -2.12 -16.21
N GLY A 42 -10.85 -0.89 -16.30
CA GLY A 42 -11.60 0.36 -16.50
C GLY A 42 -12.34 0.88 -15.25
N ILE A 43 -13.17 0.04 -14.63
CA ILE A 43 -13.90 0.34 -13.38
C ILE A 43 -13.49 -0.69 -12.31
N ALA A 44 -13.13 -0.19 -11.14
CA ALA A 44 -12.75 -1.05 -10.02
C ALA A 44 -13.99 -1.72 -9.42
N PRO A 45 -13.93 -3.01 -9.05
CA PRO A 45 -14.92 -3.59 -8.16
C PRO A 45 -14.92 -2.83 -6.83
N GLU A 46 -16.10 -2.50 -6.32
CA GLU A 46 -16.28 -1.62 -5.14
C GLU A 46 -15.51 -2.10 -3.90
N ARG A 47 -15.36 -3.42 -3.75
CA ARG A 47 -14.68 -4.06 -2.63
C ARG A 47 -13.16 -4.18 -2.77
N VAL A 48 -12.55 -3.67 -3.84
CA VAL A 48 -11.09 -3.80 -4.05
C VAL A 48 -10.37 -2.53 -3.64
N VAL A 49 -9.28 -2.68 -2.90
CA VAL A 49 -8.35 -1.59 -2.54
C VAL A 49 -6.93 -1.99 -2.93
N ALA A 50 -6.22 -1.10 -3.62
CA ALA A 50 -4.81 -1.31 -3.94
C ALA A 50 -3.91 -0.85 -2.80
N ILE A 51 -2.88 -1.63 -2.47
CA ILE A 51 -2.01 -1.37 -1.33
C ILE A 51 -0.58 -1.44 -1.82
N GLN A 52 0.18 -0.35 -1.69
CA GLN A 52 1.61 -0.41 -1.96
C GLN A 52 2.27 -1.35 -0.94
N PRO A 53 2.89 -2.47 -1.35
CA PRO A 53 3.58 -3.34 -0.43
C PRO A 53 4.84 -2.68 0.15
N ASN A 54 5.19 -3.06 1.38
CA ASN A 54 6.52 -2.82 1.92
C ASN A 54 7.40 -4.06 1.70
N TYR A 55 8.71 -3.84 1.65
CA TYR A 55 9.70 -4.89 1.45
C TYR A 55 10.88 -4.71 2.39
N ASP A 56 11.45 -5.82 2.85
CA ASP A 56 12.66 -5.86 3.69
C ASP A 56 13.91 -5.35 2.97
N LEU A 57 13.98 -5.60 1.66
CA LEU A 57 15.15 -5.29 0.84
C LEU A 57 14.80 -4.24 -0.19
N ALA A 58 15.66 -3.21 -0.31
CA ALA A 58 15.56 -2.20 -1.35
C ALA A 58 15.69 -2.79 -2.76
N SER A 59 16.42 -3.90 -2.93
CA SER A 59 16.50 -4.62 -4.22
C SER A 59 15.15 -5.23 -4.61
N THR A 60 14.42 -5.81 -3.67
CA THR A 60 13.07 -6.35 -3.91
C THR A 60 12.08 -5.24 -4.22
N ALA A 61 12.16 -4.11 -3.50
CA ALA A 61 11.39 -2.91 -3.83
C ALA A 61 11.69 -2.45 -5.27
N LYS A 62 12.97 -2.31 -5.63
CA LYS A 62 13.38 -1.91 -6.99
C LYS A 62 12.86 -2.84 -8.08
N GLU A 63 12.89 -4.15 -7.82
CA GLU A 63 12.44 -5.17 -8.75
C GLU A 63 10.92 -5.12 -8.97
N ARG A 64 10.15 -5.01 -7.88
CA ARG A 64 8.70 -5.27 -7.88
C ARG A 64 7.82 -4.03 -7.87
N ASP A 65 8.32 -2.91 -7.35
CA ASP A 65 7.55 -1.66 -7.31
C ASP A 65 7.24 -1.14 -8.70
N ILE A 66 6.12 -0.45 -8.83
CA ILE A 66 5.77 0.20 -10.08
C ILE A 66 6.73 1.37 -10.33
N GLU A 67 7.21 1.47 -11.57
CA GLU A 67 8.00 2.61 -12.05
C GLU A 67 7.09 3.71 -12.60
N GLY A 68 7.46 4.97 -12.42
CA GLY A 68 6.62 6.10 -12.84
C GLY A 68 5.28 6.11 -12.10
N VAL A 69 5.33 6.08 -10.77
CA VAL A 69 4.19 5.79 -9.90
C VAL A 69 3.02 6.72 -10.19
N ARG A 70 3.26 8.03 -10.38
CA ARG A 70 2.19 8.98 -10.73
C ARG A 70 1.46 8.62 -12.02
N ALA A 71 2.18 8.20 -13.06
CA ALA A 71 1.59 7.81 -14.34
C ALA A 71 0.80 6.51 -14.19
N ALA A 72 1.36 5.53 -13.49
CA ALA A 72 0.68 4.28 -13.23
C ALA A 72 -0.62 4.45 -12.40
N LEU A 73 -0.60 5.27 -11.36
CA LEU A 73 -1.79 5.52 -10.53
C LEU A 73 -2.92 6.20 -11.32
N ARG A 74 -2.60 7.00 -12.35
CA ARG A 74 -3.61 7.54 -13.28
C ARG A 74 -4.22 6.49 -14.20
N ALA A 75 -3.47 5.44 -14.52
CA ALA A 75 -3.93 4.32 -15.34
C ALA A 75 -4.76 3.30 -14.55
N LEU A 76 -4.87 3.44 -13.22
CA LEU A 76 -5.71 2.57 -12.42
C LEU A 76 -7.20 2.79 -12.69
N PRO A 77 -8.03 1.73 -12.59
CA PRO A 77 -9.47 1.82 -12.77
C PRO A 77 -10.12 2.92 -11.93
N THR A 78 -11.17 3.54 -12.46
CA THR A 78 -11.92 4.58 -11.73
C THR A 78 -12.57 3.98 -10.48
N GLY A 79 -12.60 4.73 -9.38
CA GLY A 79 -13.16 4.29 -8.10
C GLY A 79 -12.21 3.48 -7.21
N LEU A 80 -11.08 2.99 -7.74
CA LEU A 80 -10.09 2.26 -6.94
C LEU A 80 -9.43 3.18 -5.91
N THR A 81 -9.56 2.85 -4.62
CA THR A 81 -8.83 3.51 -3.54
C THR A 81 -7.48 2.85 -3.31
N THR A 82 -6.56 3.58 -2.68
CA THR A 82 -5.19 3.14 -2.41
C THR A 82 -4.81 3.33 -0.95
N GLU A 83 -4.13 2.35 -0.37
CA GLU A 83 -3.49 2.42 0.95
C GLU A 83 -1.97 2.38 0.83
N ASN A 84 -1.29 2.90 1.86
CA ASN A 84 0.17 2.95 1.93
C ASN A 84 0.85 3.73 0.78
N ILE A 85 0.11 4.65 0.15
CA ILE A 85 0.62 5.56 -0.88
C ILE A 85 0.27 6.99 -0.45
N PRO A 86 1.26 7.90 -0.34
CA PRO A 86 0.99 9.29 0.00
C PRO A 86 -0.02 9.97 -0.92
N LYS A 87 -0.84 10.87 -0.33
CA LYS A 87 -1.82 11.67 -1.07
C LYS A 87 -1.19 12.50 -2.20
N CYS A 88 0.07 12.93 -2.06
CA CYS A 88 0.76 13.66 -3.12
C CYS A 88 1.02 12.84 -4.39
N LEU A 89 1.03 11.50 -4.30
CA LEU A 89 1.15 10.58 -5.43
C LEU A 89 -0.22 10.10 -5.91
N ALA A 90 -1.07 9.64 -4.99
CA ALA A 90 -2.35 9.00 -5.31
C ALA A 90 -3.56 9.96 -5.39
N GLY A 91 -3.39 11.22 -5.00
CA GLY A 91 -4.48 12.19 -4.90
C GLY A 91 -5.60 11.68 -3.99
N GLU A 92 -6.85 11.93 -4.35
CA GLU A 92 -8.02 11.53 -3.57
C GLU A 92 -8.26 10.01 -3.52
N ARG A 93 -7.48 9.20 -4.25
CA ARG A 93 -7.51 7.73 -4.08
C ARG A 93 -6.87 7.32 -2.76
N ALA A 94 -5.94 8.12 -2.24
CA ALA A 94 -5.24 7.81 -1.00
C ALA A 94 -6.21 7.81 0.17
N ARG A 95 -6.20 6.71 0.94
CA ARG A 95 -6.89 6.61 2.23
C ARG A 95 -5.95 6.06 3.30
N PRO A 96 -6.24 6.28 4.60
CA PRO A 96 -5.44 5.74 5.68
C PRO A 96 -5.38 4.20 5.63
N THR A 97 -4.19 3.65 5.88
CA THR A 97 -4.01 2.19 6.03
C THR A 97 -4.73 1.70 7.29
N SER A 98 -5.45 0.58 7.16
CA SER A 98 -6.10 -0.06 8.31
C SER A 98 -5.06 -0.57 9.31
N ARG A 99 -5.22 -0.24 10.60
CA ARG A 99 -4.34 -0.74 11.66
C ARG A 99 -4.82 -2.10 12.15
N THR A 100 -4.15 -3.15 11.73
CA THR A 100 -4.47 -4.53 12.12
C THR A 100 -3.37 -5.13 12.98
N ALA A 101 -3.74 -5.82 14.05
CA ALA A 101 -2.82 -6.68 14.77
C ALA A 101 -2.61 -7.97 13.96
N ASP A 102 -1.36 -8.26 13.61
CA ASP A 102 -1.02 -9.47 12.87
C ASP A 102 -0.95 -10.66 13.83
N ALA A 103 -1.86 -11.62 13.68
CA ALA A 103 -1.85 -12.83 14.49
C ALA A 103 -0.62 -13.71 14.24
N ALA A 104 0.09 -13.53 13.11
CA ALA A 104 1.33 -14.24 12.82
C ALA A 104 2.47 -13.88 13.79
N VAL A 105 2.37 -12.75 14.50
CA VAL A 105 3.33 -12.40 15.56
C VAL A 105 3.01 -13.07 16.90
N LEU A 106 1.92 -13.82 16.99
CA LEU A 106 1.49 -14.51 18.21
C LEU A 106 1.86 -16.00 18.14
N GLY A 107 2.35 -16.51 19.26
CA GLY A 107 2.54 -17.93 19.47
C GLY A 107 1.21 -18.65 19.71
N PRO A 108 1.23 -20.00 19.76
CA PRO A 108 0.02 -20.80 20.01
C PRO A 108 -0.63 -20.54 21.38
N ASP A 109 0.11 -19.97 22.33
CA ASP A 109 -0.38 -19.53 23.64
C ASP A 109 -0.90 -18.07 23.63
N GLY A 110 -0.93 -17.43 22.47
CA GLY A 110 -1.35 -16.04 22.28
C GLY A 110 -0.31 -15.00 22.73
N ARG A 111 0.90 -15.41 23.13
CA ARG A 111 1.98 -14.47 23.50
C ARG A 111 2.73 -13.98 22.27
N VAL A 112 3.27 -12.76 22.34
CA VAL A 112 4.07 -12.18 21.27
C VAL A 112 5.37 -12.96 21.11
N VAL A 113 5.62 -13.46 19.89
CA VAL A 113 6.91 -14.02 19.48
C VAL A 113 7.80 -12.85 19.04
N MET A 114 8.75 -12.47 19.90
CA MET A 114 9.56 -11.27 19.69
C MET A 114 10.33 -11.23 18.35
N ALA A 115 10.76 -12.39 17.84
CA ALA A 115 11.42 -12.48 16.54
C ALA A 115 10.45 -12.12 15.39
N ALA A 116 9.25 -12.72 15.38
CA ALA A 116 8.21 -12.42 14.40
C ALA A 116 7.71 -10.97 14.50
N PHE A 117 7.57 -10.47 15.73
CA PHE A 117 7.22 -9.08 15.97
C PHE A 117 8.28 -8.10 15.46
N THR A 118 9.56 -8.37 15.74
CA THR A 118 10.68 -7.54 15.25
C THR A 118 10.72 -7.52 13.73
N GLN A 119 10.58 -8.67 13.08
CA GLN A 119 10.52 -8.78 11.63
C GLN A 119 9.36 -7.94 11.07
N ARG A 120 8.16 -8.08 11.65
CA ARG A 120 6.99 -7.30 11.26
C ARG A 120 7.19 -5.80 11.46
N PHE A 121 7.83 -5.41 12.55
CA PHE A 121 8.16 -4.01 12.84
C PHE A 121 9.15 -3.44 11.81
N ILE A 122 10.08 -4.25 11.31
CA ILE A 122 10.99 -3.85 10.23
C ILE A 122 10.23 -3.65 8.92
N GLU A 123 9.30 -4.55 8.58
CA GLU A 123 8.48 -4.46 7.37
C GLU A 123 7.52 -3.26 7.37
N ASP A 124 6.97 -2.90 8.54
CA ASP A 124 5.86 -1.94 8.64
C ASP A 124 6.20 -0.65 9.41
N GLY A 125 7.38 -0.52 10.01
CA GLY A 125 7.68 0.56 10.94
C GLY A 125 8.46 1.73 10.35
N PHE A 126 9.19 1.53 9.25
CA PHE A 126 10.21 2.47 8.81
C PHE A 126 9.75 3.32 7.62
N TYR A 127 9.19 4.48 7.91
CA TYR A 127 8.77 5.47 6.92
C TYR A 127 9.64 6.71 6.94
N SER A 128 9.75 7.36 5.78
CA SER A 128 10.51 8.60 5.63
C SER A 128 9.83 9.59 4.71
N LYS A 129 10.13 10.87 4.92
CA LYS A 129 9.66 12.00 4.13
C LYS A 129 10.85 12.86 3.69
N PRO A 130 10.81 13.48 2.51
CA PRO A 130 11.81 14.47 2.16
C PRO A 130 11.62 15.73 3.01
N VAL A 131 12.72 16.45 3.28
CA VAL A 131 12.72 17.67 4.12
C VAL A 131 11.71 18.72 3.64
N ARG A 132 11.50 18.84 2.33
CA ARG A 132 10.53 19.76 1.72
C ARG A 132 9.07 19.49 2.13
N CYS A 133 8.75 18.32 2.68
CA CYS A 133 7.42 18.04 3.22
C CYS A 133 7.07 18.87 4.46
N ALA A 134 8.02 19.59 5.06
CA ALA A 134 7.76 20.43 6.23
C ALA A 134 6.62 21.44 6.04
N GLY A 135 6.43 21.96 4.81
CA GLY A 135 5.34 22.88 4.44
C GLY A 135 4.12 22.21 3.78
N CYS A 136 4.03 20.88 3.81
CA CYS A 136 2.91 20.14 3.20
C CYS A 136 1.67 20.21 4.08
N THR A 137 0.49 20.45 3.49
CA THR A 137 -0.80 20.41 4.20
C THR A 137 -1.07 19.05 4.84
N GLU A 138 -0.59 17.96 4.24
CA GLU A 138 -0.74 16.59 4.75
C GLU A 138 0.45 16.15 5.61
N ASN A 139 1.33 17.05 6.06
CA ASN A 139 2.57 16.64 6.73
C ASN A 139 2.32 15.85 8.03
N GLU A 140 1.32 16.22 8.82
CA GLU A 140 1.04 15.56 10.11
C GLU A 140 0.40 14.18 9.94
N SER A 141 -0.49 14.02 8.95
CA SER A 141 -1.26 12.81 8.69
C SER A 141 -0.51 11.79 7.82
N CYS A 142 0.37 12.25 6.93
CA CYS A 142 1.15 11.41 6.05
C CYS A 142 2.30 10.76 6.82
N ALA A 143 2.55 9.45 6.67
CA ALA A 143 3.77 8.83 7.18
C ALA A 143 4.98 9.05 6.24
N GLY A 144 4.71 9.34 4.97
CA GLY A 144 5.68 9.31 3.88
C GLY A 144 5.62 7.96 3.15
N VAL A 145 6.77 7.49 2.70
CA VAL A 145 6.94 6.20 2.02
C VAL A 145 7.89 5.31 2.81
N HIS A 146 7.80 4.00 2.64
CA HIS A 146 8.69 3.06 3.31
C HIS A 146 10.15 3.31 2.92
N VAL A 147 11.09 3.17 3.87
CA VAL A 147 12.51 3.51 3.67
C VAL A 147 13.15 2.76 2.50
N ASN A 148 12.76 1.50 2.27
CA ASN A 148 13.29 0.73 1.15
C ASN A 148 12.72 1.15 -0.21
N TRP A 149 11.53 1.77 -0.24
CA TRP A 149 11.03 2.44 -1.44
C TRP A 149 11.91 3.65 -1.76
N VAL A 150 12.26 4.46 -0.76
CA VAL A 150 13.18 5.62 -0.94
C VAL A 150 14.55 5.17 -1.43
N ARG A 151 15.09 4.09 -0.88
CA ARG A 151 16.38 3.54 -1.32
C ARG A 151 16.34 3.06 -2.77
N ALA A 152 15.20 2.56 -3.24
CA ALA A 152 15.02 2.06 -4.60
C ALA A 152 14.76 3.17 -5.63
N HIS A 153 13.97 4.20 -5.26
CA HIS A 153 13.43 5.18 -6.21
C HIS A 153 13.75 6.63 -5.87
N GLY A 154 14.37 6.89 -4.73
CA GLY A 154 14.62 8.24 -4.23
C GLY A 154 13.34 8.93 -3.76
N PHE A 155 13.40 10.26 -3.66
CA PHE A 155 12.25 11.08 -3.26
C PHE A 155 11.65 11.87 -4.41
N GLU A 156 12.16 11.75 -5.64
CA GLU A 156 11.88 12.66 -6.75
C GLU A 156 10.39 12.85 -7.04
N GLU A 157 9.60 11.78 -7.06
CA GLU A 157 8.16 11.88 -7.34
C GLU A 157 7.33 12.49 -6.20
N LEU A 158 7.87 12.62 -4.98
CA LEU A 158 7.13 13.15 -3.82
C LEU A 158 7.13 14.68 -3.82
N GLU A 159 5.97 15.28 -4.08
CA GLU A 159 5.82 16.74 -4.03
C GLU A 159 4.87 17.16 -2.91
N PRO A 160 5.24 18.14 -2.07
CA PRO A 160 4.34 18.66 -1.05
C PRO A 160 3.03 19.17 -1.65
N ILE A 161 1.90 18.80 -1.06
CA ILE A 161 0.61 19.43 -1.36
C ILE A 161 0.62 20.77 -0.63
N ARG A 162 0.59 21.86 -1.40
CA ARG A 162 0.41 23.21 -0.87
C ARG A 162 -1.08 23.50 -0.87
N GLY A 163 -1.60 24.03 0.24
CA GLY A 163 -2.99 24.48 0.32
C GLY A 163 -3.30 25.56 -0.72
N PRO A 164 -4.58 25.89 -0.95
CA PRO A 164 -4.90 27.09 -1.70
C PRO A 164 -4.22 28.28 -1.00
N GLY A 165 -3.39 29.00 -1.75
CA GLY A 165 -2.79 30.25 -1.29
C GLY A 165 -3.83 31.35 -1.09
#